data_AF-A0AAN7F4X0-F1
#
_entry.id   AF-A0AAN7F4X0-F1
#
_cell.length_a   1.000
_cell.length_b   1.000
_cell.length_c   1.000
_cell.angle_alpha   90.00
_cell.angle_beta   90.00
_cell.angle_gamma   90.00
#
_symmetry.space_group_name_H-M   'P 1'
#
loop_
_entity.id
_entity.type
_entity.pdbx_description
1 polymer ?
#
loop_
_entity_poly.entity_id
_entity_poly.type
_entity_poly.pdbx_seq_one_letter_code
_entity_poly.pdbx_strand_id
1 'polypeptide(L)'
;MGEQDEWEGEQGLADEDLRAIDDAIESATKKRRSDDFVESSNPQRSRSRRLPRSIVALQHPNPNPLSRCEMRLSVMKFGGRILYSKTAIDVEQAANHLLHTIANSKSKKTQFVLGFDIEWRPTFTKGFSPGKAAVMQICGDTSHCHVMHIFHSGIPKSLQLLLEDPTLLKVGAGIANDAVKVFKDYNVSIKAVEDLSYLANQKLGGGPHQWGLGSLTKKLISKE
;
A
#
# COMPACT_ATOMS: atom_id res chain seq x y z
N MET A 1 5.48 64.98 18.28
CA MET A 1 5.40 63.66 18.94
C MET A 1 5.44 62.62 17.85
N GLY A 2 6.61 62.02 17.63
CA GLY A 2 6.80 60.87 16.76
C GLY A 2 7.61 59.86 17.56
N GLU A 3 6.99 58.75 17.92
CA GLU A 3 7.62 57.60 18.56
C GLU A 3 8.33 56.78 17.48
N GLN A 4 9.59 56.45 17.73
CA GLN A 4 10.37 55.44 17.01
C GLN A 4 10.32 54.16 17.84
N ASP A 5 9.71 53.10 17.30
CA ASP A 5 9.85 51.75 17.83
C ASP A 5 11.01 51.06 17.12
N GLU A 6 12.13 50.95 17.83
CA GLU A 6 13.28 50.10 17.51
C GLU A 6 12.92 48.63 17.79
N TRP A 7 12.98 47.79 16.76
CA TRP A 7 12.89 46.33 16.90
C TRP A 7 14.29 45.77 17.18
N GLU A 8 14.54 45.31 18.41
CA GLU A 8 15.75 44.58 18.79
C GLU A 8 15.74 43.14 18.23
N GLY A 9 16.93 42.67 17.84
CA GLY A 9 17.13 41.60 16.87
C GLY A 9 16.92 40.16 17.38
N GLU A 10 16.66 39.29 16.41
CA GLU A 10 16.74 37.83 16.55
C GLU A 10 18.16 37.42 16.96
N GLN A 11 18.33 36.91 18.18
CA GLN A 11 19.57 36.26 18.60
C GLN A 11 19.67 34.90 17.91
N GLY A 12 20.59 34.80 16.93
CA GLY A 12 20.99 33.53 16.35
C GLY A 12 21.65 32.64 17.41
N LEU A 13 21.36 31.33 17.35
CA LEU A 13 21.96 30.30 18.22
C LEU A 13 23.49 30.43 18.19
N ALA A 14 24.10 30.57 19.37
CA ALA A 14 25.55 30.75 19.48
C ALA A 14 26.28 29.41 19.22
N ASP A 15 27.55 29.46 18.83
CA ASP A 15 28.37 28.26 18.57
C ASP A 15 28.47 27.32 19.79
N GLU A 16 28.25 27.84 21.00
CA GLU A 16 28.17 27.04 22.23
C GLU A 16 26.90 26.18 22.29
N ASP A 17 25.77 26.69 21.81
CA ASP A 17 24.50 25.95 21.77
C ASP A 17 24.58 24.79 20.76
N LEU A 18 25.24 25.01 19.63
CA LEU A 18 25.47 23.97 18.63
C LEU A 18 26.40 22.86 19.16
N ARG A 19 27.44 23.22 19.91
CA ARG A 19 28.34 22.25 20.56
C ARG A 19 27.64 21.43 21.63
N ALA A 20 26.76 22.05 22.43
CA ALA A 20 26.00 21.35 23.44
C ALA A 20 25.04 20.30 22.84
N ILE A 21 24.50 20.57 21.64
CA ILE A 21 23.65 19.62 20.90
C ILE A 21 24.48 18.44 20.39
N ASP A 22 25.65 18.69 19.81
CA ASP A 22 26.54 17.64 19.30
C ASP A 22 27.04 16.73 20.44
N ASP A 23 27.45 17.31 21.58
CA ASP A 23 27.88 16.56 22.76
C ASP A 23 26.75 15.68 23.34
N ALA A 24 25.51 16.16 23.31
CA ALA A 24 24.35 15.39 23.74
C ALA A 24 24.06 14.19 22.82
N ILE A 25 24.24 14.36 21.50
CA ILE A 25 24.10 13.28 20.51
C ILE A 25 25.22 12.24 20.68
N GLU A 26 26.45 12.69 20.91
CA GLU A 26 27.61 11.81 21.08
C GLU A 26 27.50 10.99 22.39
N SER A 27 27.04 11.61 23.48
CA SER A 27 26.77 10.93 24.75
C SER A 27 25.67 9.87 24.62
N ALA A 28 24.58 10.18 23.90
CA ALA A 28 23.48 9.24 23.67
C ALA A 28 23.89 8.04 22.79
N THR A 29 24.78 8.24 21.83
CA THR A 29 25.30 7.16 20.98
C THR A 29 26.34 6.30 21.69
N LYS A 30 27.13 6.87 22.62
CA LYS A 30 28.06 6.12 23.47
C LYS A 30 27.31 5.22 24.48
N LYS A 31 26.22 5.71 25.06
CA LYS A 31 25.35 4.93 25.97
C LYS A 31 24.68 3.75 25.28
N ARG A 32 24.36 3.87 23.98
CA ARG A 32 23.85 2.75 23.17
C ARG A 32 24.91 1.71 22.80
N ARG A 33 26.20 2.08 22.78
CA ARG A 33 27.29 1.14 22.47
C ARG A 33 27.74 0.32 23.68
N SER A 34 27.46 0.75 24.91
CA SER A 34 27.89 0.05 26.13
C SER A 34 26.95 -1.08 26.59
N ASP A 35 25.71 -1.12 26.11
CA ASP A 35 24.71 -2.11 26.56
C ASP A 35 24.69 -3.42 25.74
N ASP A 36 25.55 -3.57 24.71
CA ASP A 36 25.53 -4.70 23.77
C ASP A 36 26.72 -5.68 23.91
N PHE A 37 27.35 -5.78 25.08
CA PHE A 37 28.38 -6.80 25.34
C PHE A 37 28.18 -7.49 26.71
N VAL A 38 27.32 -8.52 26.72
CA VAL A 38 27.44 -9.64 27.66
C VAL A 38 27.40 -10.94 26.87
N GLU A 39 28.58 -11.50 26.70
CA GLU A 39 28.87 -12.80 26.10
C GLU A 39 28.44 -13.90 27.09
N SER A 40 27.39 -14.66 26.75
CA SER A 40 27.08 -15.92 27.43
C SER A 40 27.16 -17.06 26.41
N SER A 41 28.18 -17.87 26.59
CA SER A 41 28.50 -19.07 25.83
C SER A 41 27.43 -20.15 26.00
N ASN A 42 26.68 -20.47 24.94
CA ASN A 42 25.96 -21.75 24.84
C ASN A 42 25.82 -22.21 23.38
N PRO A 43 26.37 -23.36 22.96
CA PRO A 43 26.37 -23.77 21.56
C PRO A 43 25.09 -24.54 21.21
N GLN A 44 24.05 -23.86 20.71
CA GLN A 44 22.96 -24.52 19.99
C GLN A 44 22.86 -24.00 18.55
N ARG A 45 23.59 -24.70 17.69
CA ARG A 45 23.51 -24.67 16.23
C ARG A 45 22.05 -24.72 15.73
N SER A 46 21.72 -23.76 14.87
CA SER A 46 20.85 -23.86 13.71
C SER A 46 20.30 -25.28 13.44
N ARG A 47 19.09 -25.56 13.91
CA ARG A 47 18.25 -26.65 13.39
C ARG A 47 17.40 -26.11 12.25
N SER A 48 17.93 -26.21 11.03
CA SER A 48 17.09 -26.32 9.84
C SER A 48 15.98 -27.36 10.13
N ARG A 49 14.71 -27.00 9.94
CA ARG A 49 13.59 -27.95 10.04
C ARG A 49 13.77 -29.04 8.99
N ARG A 50 14.50 -30.11 9.32
CA ARG A 50 14.53 -31.37 8.56
C ARG A 50 13.50 -32.29 9.20
N LEU A 51 12.62 -32.85 8.38
CA LEU A 51 11.66 -33.85 8.83
C LEU A 51 12.41 -35.07 9.40
N PRO A 52 11.84 -35.74 10.43
CA PRO A 52 12.43 -36.95 10.98
C PRO A 52 12.63 -38.03 9.90
N ARG A 53 13.73 -38.78 9.99
CA ARG A 53 14.04 -39.89 9.06
C ARG A 53 13.06 -41.09 9.16
N SER A 54 12.06 -41.03 10.04
CA SER A 54 10.99 -42.02 10.17
C SER A 54 9.85 -41.84 9.17
N ILE A 55 9.88 -40.83 8.28
CA ILE A 55 8.81 -40.55 7.29
C ILE A 55 9.07 -41.17 5.89
N VAL A 56 10.08 -42.03 5.74
CA VAL A 56 10.28 -42.76 4.48
C VAL A 56 9.67 -44.17 4.58
N ALA A 57 8.69 -44.42 3.72
CA ALA A 57 8.10 -45.71 3.36
C ALA A 57 7.01 -46.31 4.28
N LEU A 58 5.79 -45.80 4.12
CA LEU A 58 4.63 -46.66 3.88
C LEU A 58 4.00 -46.26 2.54
N GLN A 59 4.73 -46.53 1.46
CA GLN A 59 4.15 -46.51 0.11
C GLN A 59 3.39 -47.81 -0.10
N HIS A 60 2.14 -47.85 0.36
CA HIS A 60 1.16 -48.75 -0.23
C HIS A 60 0.56 -48.04 -1.46
N PRO A 61 0.45 -48.70 -2.62
CA PRO A 61 -0.20 -48.10 -3.78
C PRO A 61 -1.68 -47.92 -3.44
N ASN A 62 -2.13 -46.68 -3.31
CA ASN A 62 -3.54 -46.34 -3.21
C ASN A 62 -4.13 -46.29 -4.63
N PRO A 63 -4.98 -47.23 -5.05
CA PRO A 63 -5.59 -47.22 -6.38
C PRO A 63 -6.83 -46.33 -6.32
N ASN A 64 -6.64 -45.03 -6.21
CA ASN A 64 -7.72 -44.06 -6.40
C ASN A 64 -7.20 -42.97 -7.34
N PRO A 65 -7.57 -43.00 -8.64
CA PRO A 65 -7.42 -41.84 -9.49
C PRO A 65 -8.55 -40.87 -9.14
N LEU A 66 -8.52 -40.32 -7.92
CA LEU A 66 -9.22 -39.07 -7.64
C LEU A 66 -8.43 -38.01 -8.41
N SER A 67 -8.84 -37.84 -9.67
CA SER A 67 -8.78 -36.61 -10.41
C SER A 67 -8.59 -35.44 -9.44
N ARG A 68 -7.36 -34.91 -9.33
CA ARG A 68 -7.17 -33.51 -9.00
C ARG A 68 -7.83 -32.75 -10.15
N CYS A 69 -9.15 -32.59 -10.06
CA CYS A 69 -9.88 -31.61 -10.81
C CYS A 69 -9.46 -30.28 -10.21
N GLU A 70 -8.25 -29.84 -10.57
CA GLU A 70 -7.82 -28.48 -10.36
C GLU A 70 -8.70 -27.69 -11.33
N MET A 71 -9.88 -27.29 -10.85
CA MET A 71 -10.82 -26.45 -11.57
C MET A 71 -10.06 -25.19 -12.00
N ARG A 72 -9.57 -25.19 -13.23
CA ARG A 72 -8.91 -24.05 -13.85
C ARG A 72 -9.99 -23.01 -14.10
N LEU A 73 -10.19 -22.15 -13.12
CA LEU A 73 -11.05 -20.99 -13.30
C LEU A 73 -10.53 -20.17 -14.47
N SER A 74 -11.45 -19.67 -15.29
CA SER A 74 -11.11 -18.76 -16.37
C SER A 74 -10.42 -17.53 -15.79
N VAL A 75 -9.30 -17.12 -16.41
CA VAL A 75 -8.63 -15.87 -16.07
C VAL A 75 -9.62 -14.71 -16.22
N MET A 76 -9.79 -13.92 -15.17
CA MET A 76 -10.58 -12.69 -15.24
C MET A 76 -9.86 -11.68 -16.12
N LYS A 77 -10.55 -11.19 -17.15
CA LYS A 77 -10.03 -10.15 -18.05
C LYS A 77 -10.83 -8.87 -17.85
N PHE A 78 -10.13 -7.75 -17.74
CA PHE A 78 -10.77 -6.45 -17.83
C PHE A 78 -11.18 -6.21 -19.29
N GLY A 79 -12.49 -6.06 -19.54
CA GLY A 79 -13.04 -5.86 -20.88
C GLY A 79 -13.06 -4.40 -21.36
N GLY A 80 -12.77 -3.46 -20.46
CA GLY A 80 -12.72 -2.03 -20.78
C GLY A 80 -11.40 -1.58 -21.39
N ARG A 81 -11.26 -0.26 -21.55
CA ARG A 81 -10.05 0.40 -22.04
C ARG A 81 -9.11 0.73 -20.89
N ILE A 82 -7.82 0.44 -21.09
CA ILE A 82 -6.75 0.82 -20.18
C ILE A 82 -6.13 2.12 -20.69
N LEU A 83 -6.21 3.18 -19.89
CA LEU A 83 -5.65 4.50 -20.18
C LEU A 83 -4.36 4.67 -19.39
N TYR A 84 -3.22 4.58 -20.09
CA TYR A 84 -1.91 4.69 -19.46
C TYR A 84 -1.36 6.12 -19.51
N SER A 85 -0.93 6.63 -18.36
CA SER A 85 -0.36 7.97 -18.21
C SER A 85 1.01 7.89 -17.54
N LYS A 86 2.03 8.53 -18.14
CA LYS A 86 3.43 8.42 -17.67
C LYS A 86 3.98 9.73 -17.12
N THR A 87 3.72 10.85 -17.78
CA THR A 87 4.26 12.15 -17.36
C THR A 87 3.36 12.81 -16.32
N ALA A 88 3.89 13.79 -15.59
CA ALA A 88 3.08 14.59 -14.66
C ALA A 88 1.88 15.26 -15.35
N ILE A 89 2.08 15.73 -16.60
CA ILE A 89 1.02 16.35 -17.40
C ILE A 89 -0.07 15.33 -17.76
N ASP A 90 0.32 14.14 -18.23
CA ASP A 90 -0.66 13.10 -18.60
C ASP A 90 -1.48 12.65 -17.38
N VAL A 91 -0.82 12.50 -16.23
CA VAL A 91 -1.48 12.07 -14.98
C VAL A 91 -2.40 13.17 -14.44
N GLU A 92 -1.96 14.42 -14.50
CA GLU A 92 -2.80 15.58 -14.13
C GLU A 92 -4.05 15.66 -15.02
N GLN A 93 -3.91 15.49 -16.33
CA GLN A 93 -5.03 15.47 -17.27
C GLN A 93 -5.98 14.28 -17.01
N ALA A 94 -5.43 13.09 -16.79
CA ALA A 94 -6.21 11.89 -16.48
C ALA A 94 -7.02 12.04 -15.17
N ALA A 95 -6.40 12.58 -14.12
CA ALA A 95 -7.06 12.84 -12.85
C ALA A 95 -8.15 13.93 -12.98
N ASN A 96 -7.87 15.01 -13.72
CA ASN A 96 -8.89 16.04 -14.01
C ASN A 96 -10.08 15.46 -14.79
N HIS A 97 -9.83 14.61 -15.78
CA HIS A 97 -10.89 13.94 -16.53
C HIS A 97 -11.77 13.07 -15.62
N LEU A 98 -11.17 12.32 -14.69
CA LEU A 98 -11.91 11.55 -13.68
C LEU A 98 -12.78 12.45 -12.79
N LEU A 99 -12.20 13.53 -12.23
CA LEU A 99 -12.93 14.48 -11.39
C LEU A 99 -14.12 15.11 -12.13
N HIS A 100 -13.94 15.51 -13.39
CA HIS A 100 -15.02 16.04 -14.23
C HIS A 100 -16.12 15.00 -14.50
N THR A 101 -15.73 13.77 -14.83
CA THR A 101 -16.68 12.66 -15.05
C THR A 101 -17.52 12.43 -13.81
N ILE A 102 -16.88 12.38 -12.64
CA ILE A 102 -17.55 12.22 -11.35
C ILE A 102 -18.51 13.38 -11.09
N ALA A 103 -18.06 14.62 -11.27
CA ALA A 103 -18.87 15.81 -11.04
C ALA A 103 -20.14 15.83 -11.93
N ASN A 104 -19.99 15.44 -13.20
CA ASN A 104 -21.09 15.38 -14.16
C ASN A 104 -22.03 14.18 -13.92
N SER A 105 -21.54 13.13 -13.28
CA SER A 105 -22.32 11.92 -12.96
C SER A 105 -23.13 12.04 -11.66
N LYS A 106 -23.02 13.14 -10.89
CA LYS A 106 -23.67 13.29 -9.56
C LYS A 106 -25.21 13.34 -9.66
N SER A 107 -25.84 12.18 -9.74
CA SER A 107 -27.22 11.97 -9.29
C SER A 107 -27.24 11.92 -7.75
N LYS A 108 -28.09 12.74 -7.13
CA LYS A 108 -28.00 13.22 -5.72
C LYS A 108 -28.09 12.18 -4.58
N LYS A 109 -27.90 10.87 -4.78
CA LYS A 109 -28.21 9.85 -3.74
C LYS A 109 -27.14 8.81 -3.42
N THR A 110 -26.03 8.69 -4.13
CA THR A 110 -25.03 7.64 -3.86
C THR A 110 -23.61 8.18 -3.86
N GLN A 111 -22.81 7.74 -2.88
CA GLN A 111 -21.36 7.97 -2.84
C GLN A 111 -20.72 7.37 -4.09
N PHE A 112 -19.78 8.08 -4.72
CA PHE A 112 -19.07 7.56 -5.89
C PHE A 112 -17.97 6.58 -5.42
N VAL A 113 -17.88 5.43 -6.07
CA VAL A 113 -16.94 4.35 -5.71
C VAL A 113 -15.86 4.22 -6.79
N LEU A 114 -14.61 4.13 -6.36
CA LEU A 114 -13.43 3.97 -7.20
C LEU A 114 -12.72 2.67 -6.82
N GLY A 115 -12.49 1.79 -7.79
CA GLY A 115 -11.53 0.71 -7.63
C GLY A 115 -10.12 1.29 -7.57
N PHE A 116 -9.34 0.86 -6.58
CA PHE A 116 -8.00 1.40 -6.31
C PHE A 116 -7.00 0.27 -6.04
N ASP A 117 -5.83 0.38 -6.66
CA ASP A 117 -4.70 -0.54 -6.46
C ASP A 117 -3.37 0.17 -6.77
N ILE A 118 -2.27 -0.34 -6.24
CA ILE A 118 -0.91 0.18 -6.52
C ILE A 118 0.10 -0.95 -6.66
N GLU A 119 1.13 -0.72 -7.47
CA GLU A 119 2.19 -1.69 -7.71
C GLU A 119 3.57 -1.08 -7.47
N TRP A 120 4.51 -1.88 -6.96
CA TRP A 120 5.89 -1.47 -6.71
C TRP A 120 6.88 -2.60 -6.93
N ARG A 121 8.14 -2.25 -7.14
CA ARG A 121 9.22 -3.23 -7.26
C ARG A 121 9.45 -3.92 -5.91
N PRO A 122 9.38 -5.27 -5.83
CA PRO A 122 9.67 -5.98 -4.59
C PRO A 122 11.17 -5.92 -4.26
N THR A 123 11.47 -5.84 -2.96
CA THR A 123 12.83 -5.95 -2.43
C THR A 123 12.94 -7.24 -1.63
N PHE A 124 13.79 -8.17 -2.06
CA PHE A 124 13.97 -9.48 -1.40
C PHE A 124 15.18 -9.52 -0.44
N THR A 125 15.96 -8.43 -0.39
CA THR A 125 17.11 -8.31 0.50
C THR A 125 16.64 -7.89 1.89
N LYS A 126 16.92 -8.72 2.90
CA LYS A 126 16.58 -8.42 4.29
C LYS A 126 17.23 -7.10 4.73
N GLY A 127 16.45 -6.24 5.38
CA GLY A 127 16.92 -4.94 5.89
C GLY A 127 16.77 -3.77 4.91
N PHE A 128 16.36 -4.02 3.66
CA PHE A 128 16.05 -2.95 2.72
C PHE A 128 14.54 -2.70 2.64
N SER A 129 14.17 -1.43 2.60
CA SER A 129 12.77 -1.05 2.36
C SER A 129 12.33 -1.47 0.94
N PRO A 130 11.06 -1.87 0.76
CA PRO A 130 10.47 -2.03 -0.56
C PRO A 130 10.63 -0.75 -1.40
N GLY A 131 10.67 -0.90 -2.73
CA GLY A 131 10.64 0.26 -3.62
C GLY A 131 9.39 1.13 -3.40
N LYS A 132 9.45 2.40 -3.79
CA LYS A 132 8.28 3.29 -3.76
C LYS A 132 7.15 2.72 -4.62
N ALA A 133 5.90 2.99 -4.24
CA ALA A 133 4.75 2.79 -5.12
C ALA A 133 5.05 3.42 -6.48
N ALA A 134 4.87 2.65 -7.56
CA ALA A 134 5.40 3.01 -8.87
C ALA A 134 4.30 3.19 -9.92
N VAL A 135 3.26 2.37 -9.83
CA VAL A 135 2.06 2.44 -10.65
C VAL A 135 0.85 2.52 -9.72
N MET A 136 -0.12 3.33 -10.09
CA MET A 136 -1.41 3.46 -9.42
C MET A 136 -2.52 3.20 -10.43
N GLN A 137 -3.48 2.35 -10.06
CA GLN A 137 -4.61 1.98 -10.90
C GLN A 137 -5.89 2.52 -10.27
N ILE A 138 -6.67 3.26 -11.05
CA ILE A 138 -7.96 3.81 -10.63
C ILE A 138 -9.00 3.49 -11.69
N CYS A 139 -10.01 2.70 -11.34
CA CYS A 139 -11.14 2.44 -12.21
C CYS A 139 -12.42 3.07 -11.61
N GLY A 140 -13.04 3.99 -12.34
CA GLY A 140 -14.31 4.63 -11.92
C GLY A 140 -15.56 3.89 -12.39
N ASP A 141 -15.41 3.01 -13.39
CA ASP A 141 -16.47 2.16 -13.93
C ASP A 141 -15.85 0.90 -14.55
N THR A 142 -16.66 0.10 -15.25
CA THR A 142 -16.22 -1.15 -15.91
C THR A 142 -15.66 -0.94 -17.32
N SER A 143 -15.75 0.28 -17.86
CA SER A 143 -15.37 0.63 -19.23
C SER A 143 -13.99 1.28 -19.33
N HIS A 144 -13.49 1.90 -18.26
CA HIS A 144 -12.18 2.52 -18.23
C HIS A 144 -11.42 2.25 -16.93
N CYS A 145 -10.14 1.94 -17.06
CA CYS A 145 -9.22 1.96 -15.94
C CYS A 145 -8.00 2.83 -16.27
N HIS A 146 -7.70 3.77 -15.39
CA HIS A 146 -6.54 4.63 -15.49
C HIS A 146 -5.35 3.96 -14.81
N VAL A 147 -4.23 3.83 -15.52
CA VAL A 147 -2.98 3.27 -15.02
C VAL A 147 -1.93 4.38 -15.07
N MET A 148 -1.57 4.90 -13.92
CA MET A 148 -0.75 6.09 -13.74
C MET A 148 0.63 5.71 -13.23
N HIS A 149 1.69 6.03 -13.97
CA HIS A 149 3.06 5.69 -13.58
C HIS A 149 3.65 6.73 -12.60
N ILE A 150 3.13 6.74 -11.37
CA ILE A 150 3.44 7.68 -10.28
C ILE A 150 4.91 7.73 -9.86
N PHE A 151 5.72 6.72 -10.20
CA PHE A 151 7.17 6.81 -10.01
C PHE A 151 7.80 7.94 -10.83
N HIS A 152 7.28 8.20 -12.02
CA HIS A 152 7.81 9.23 -12.94
C HIS A 152 7.05 10.55 -12.81
N SER A 153 5.72 10.49 -12.68
CA SER A 153 4.88 11.68 -12.63
C SER A 153 4.85 12.35 -11.25
N GLY A 154 5.24 11.63 -10.19
CA GLY A 154 4.80 11.98 -8.85
C GLY A 154 3.28 11.89 -8.72
N ILE A 155 2.74 12.60 -7.73
CA ILE A 155 1.29 12.79 -7.56
C ILE A 155 0.98 14.26 -7.81
N PRO A 156 0.50 14.63 -9.03
CA PRO A 156 0.16 16.00 -9.34
C PRO A 156 -1.15 16.42 -8.65
N LYS A 157 -1.49 17.72 -8.72
CA LYS A 157 -2.48 18.31 -7.82
C LYS A 157 -3.87 17.70 -7.96
N SER A 158 -4.34 17.43 -9.19
CA SER A 158 -5.66 16.85 -9.38
C SER A 158 -5.75 15.39 -8.95
N LEU A 159 -4.65 14.64 -9.07
CA LEU A 159 -4.60 13.29 -8.50
C LEU A 159 -4.64 13.35 -6.97
N GLN A 160 -3.90 14.28 -6.35
CA GLN A 160 -3.97 14.49 -4.90
C GLN A 160 -5.39 14.85 -4.45
N LEU A 161 -6.06 15.79 -5.13
CA LEU A 161 -7.43 16.18 -4.82
C LEU A 161 -8.39 14.99 -4.90
N LEU A 162 -8.27 14.15 -5.93
CA LEU A 162 -9.07 12.94 -6.08
C LEU A 162 -8.83 11.94 -4.93
N LEU A 163 -7.58 11.73 -4.53
CA LEU A 163 -7.21 10.79 -3.46
C LEU A 163 -7.64 11.29 -2.08
N GLU A 164 -7.53 12.60 -1.82
CA GLU A 164 -7.84 13.25 -0.55
C GLU A 164 -9.32 13.65 -0.38
N ASP A 165 -10.15 13.45 -1.40
CA ASP A 165 -11.60 13.73 -1.34
C ASP A 165 -12.33 12.64 -0.53
N PRO A 166 -12.91 12.95 0.65
CA PRO A 166 -13.64 11.98 1.46
C PRO A 166 -15.01 11.60 0.89
N THR A 167 -15.50 12.31 -0.14
CA THR A 167 -16.77 11.99 -0.80
C THR A 167 -16.63 10.91 -1.88
N LEU A 168 -15.39 10.55 -2.24
CA LEU A 168 -15.06 9.47 -3.17
C LEU A 168 -14.56 8.27 -2.37
N LEU A 169 -15.31 7.18 -2.37
CA LEU A 169 -14.92 5.94 -1.70
C LEU A 169 -13.93 5.17 -2.57
N LYS A 170 -12.77 4.80 -2.02
CA LYS A 170 -11.78 3.96 -2.69
C LYS A 170 -11.90 2.55 -2.13
N VAL A 171 -12.00 1.56 -2.99
CA VAL A 171 -12.14 0.15 -2.61
C VAL A 171 -11.04 -0.69 -3.22
N GLY A 172 -10.53 -1.65 -2.46
CA GLY A 172 -9.46 -2.55 -2.87
C GLY A 172 -9.25 -3.65 -1.83
N ALA A 173 -8.41 -4.63 -2.13
CA ALA A 173 -8.03 -5.66 -1.17
C ALA A 173 -6.69 -5.31 -0.53
N GLY A 174 -6.65 -5.22 0.80
CA GLY A 174 -5.45 -4.73 1.50
C GLY A 174 -5.26 -3.21 1.39
N ILE A 175 -6.29 -2.47 0.98
CA ILE A 175 -6.21 -1.04 0.62
C ILE A 175 -5.69 -0.15 1.75
N ALA A 176 -5.88 -0.53 3.01
CA ALA A 176 -5.31 0.19 4.14
C ALA A 176 -3.77 0.22 4.09
N ASN A 177 -3.15 -0.90 3.69
CA ASN A 177 -1.69 -0.96 3.50
C ASN A 177 -1.24 -0.10 2.34
N ASP A 178 -2.03 -0.06 1.27
CA ASP A 178 -1.75 0.76 0.09
C ASP A 178 -1.82 2.25 0.43
N ALA A 179 -2.83 2.68 1.18
CA ALA A 179 -2.97 4.06 1.66
C ALA A 179 -1.78 4.46 2.54
N VAL A 180 -1.37 3.59 3.48
CA VAL A 180 -0.17 3.81 4.31
C VAL A 180 1.09 3.92 3.45
N LYS A 181 1.21 3.10 2.41
CA LYS A 181 2.35 3.11 1.50
C LYS A 181 2.40 4.40 0.68
N VAL A 182 1.27 4.84 0.11
CA VAL A 182 1.19 6.11 -0.63
C VAL A 182 1.53 7.29 0.29
N PHE A 183 1.04 7.29 1.53
CA PHE A 183 1.39 8.33 2.49
C PHE A 183 2.90 8.37 2.77
N LYS A 184 3.53 7.22 3.04
CA LYS A 184 4.98 7.14 3.29
C LYS A 184 5.81 7.54 2.07
N ASP A 185 5.38 7.15 0.87
CA ASP A 185 6.16 7.35 -0.35
C ASP A 185 5.98 8.76 -0.95
N TYR A 186 4.81 9.39 -0.76
CA TYR A 186 4.43 10.62 -1.45
C TYR A 186 3.85 11.72 -0.57
N ASN A 187 3.68 11.49 0.74
CA ASN A 187 3.05 12.41 1.67
C ASN A 187 1.61 12.82 1.25
N VAL A 188 0.87 11.87 0.67
CA VAL A 188 -0.52 12.06 0.24
C VAL A 188 -1.43 11.13 1.04
N SER A 189 -2.48 11.69 1.62
CA SER A 189 -3.41 10.94 2.48
C SER A 189 -4.62 10.44 1.68
N ILE A 190 -4.67 9.15 1.39
CA ILE A 190 -5.87 8.57 0.76
C ILE A 190 -7.01 8.56 1.78
N LYS A 191 -8.09 9.29 1.49
CA LYS A 191 -9.29 9.34 2.35
C LYS A 191 -10.39 8.44 1.82
N ALA A 192 -11.30 8.06 2.74
CA ALA A 192 -12.46 7.21 2.47
C ALA A 192 -12.06 5.90 1.77
N VAL A 193 -11.37 5.03 2.50
CA VAL A 193 -10.99 3.69 2.04
C VAL A 193 -11.89 2.63 2.65
N GLU A 194 -12.26 1.62 1.87
CA GLU A 194 -12.98 0.45 2.37
C GLU A 194 -12.37 -0.84 1.81
N ASP A 195 -12.00 -1.75 2.70
CA ASP A 195 -11.37 -3.01 2.34
C ASP A 195 -12.41 -4.04 1.90
N LEU A 196 -12.20 -4.64 0.73
CA LEU A 196 -13.12 -5.60 0.16
C LEU A 196 -13.27 -6.88 1.00
N SER A 197 -12.23 -7.31 1.70
CA SER A 197 -12.31 -8.47 2.62
C SER A 197 -13.18 -8.14 3.82
N TYR A 198 -13.05 -6.94 4.38
CA TYR A 198 -13.90 -6.48 5.47
C TYR A 198 -15.37 -6.41 5.02
N LEU A 199 -15.64 -5.82 3.85
CA LEU A 199 -17.00 -5.72 3.31
C LEU A 199 -17.59 -7.10 2.97
N ALA A 200 -16.79 -8.02 2.45
CA ALA A 200 -17.22 -9.38 2.14
C ALA A 200 -17.64 -10.16 3.39
N ASN A 201 -16.90 -10.05 4.50
CA ASN A 201 -17.28 -10.70 5.75
C ASN A 201 -18.62 -10.18 6.31
N GLN A 202 -18.98 -8.92 6.05
CA GLN A 202 -20.28 -8.38 6.45
C GLN A 202 -21.42 -8.87 5.56
N LYS A 203 -21.17 -9.05 4.24
CA LYS A 203 -22.23 -9.28 3.25
C LYS A 203 -22.44 -10.74 2.85
N LEU A 204 -21.39 -11.56 2.83
CA LEU A 204 -21.45 -12.93 2.30
C LEU A 204 -21.81 -13.98 3.36
N GLY A 205 -21.91 -13.58 4.63
CA GLY A 205 -22.14 -14.48 5.74
C GLY A 205 -21.00 -15.49 5.95
N GLY A 206 -21.17 -16.38 6.93
CA GLY A 206 -20.13 -17.33 7.34
C GLY A 206 -19.20 -16.77 8.41
N GLY A 207 -18.26 -17.60 8.87
CA GLY A 207 -17.26 -17.20 9.85
C GLY A 207 -16.23 -16.21 9.26
N PRO A 208 -15.44 -15.53 10.11
CA PRO A 208 -14.41 -14.60 9.67
C PRO A 208 -13.44 -15.26 8.67
N HIS A 209 -13.27 -14.64 7.51
CA HIS A 209 -12.37 -15.12 6.46
C HIS A 209 -11.46 -13.99 5.96
N GLN A 210 -10.21 -14.32 5.64
CA GLN A 210 -9.30 -13.40 4.96
C GLN A 210 -9.49 -13.57 3.46
N TRP A 211 -10.28 -12.68 2.86
CA TRP A 211 -10.57 -12.70 1.44
C TRP A 211 -9.45 -12.02 0.65
N GLY A 212 -8.97 -12.67 -0.40
CA GLY A 212 -8.13 -12.04 -1.43
C GLY A 212 -8.96 -11.74 -2.67
N LEU A 213 -8.44 -10.90 -3.57
CA LEU A 213 -9.12 -10.62 -4.85
C LEU A 213 -9.43 -11.90 -5.63
N GLY A 214 -8.53 -12.87 -5.64
CA GLY A 214 -8.76 -14.15 -6.31
C GLY A 214 -9.91 -14.97 -5.72
N SER A 215 -10.02 -15.06 -4.39
CA SER A 215 -11.10 -15.80 -3.74
C SER A 215 -12.45 -15.08 -3.84
N LEU A 216 -12.46 -13.75 -3.77
CA LEU A 216 -13.67 -12.95 -4.02
C LEU A 216 -14.14 -13.07 -5.47
N THR A 217 -13.22 -12.97 -6.42
CA THR A 217 -13.52 -13.12 -7.86
C THR A 217 -14.14 -14.49 -8.12
N LYS A 218 -13.53 -15.56 -7.57
CA LYS A 218 -14.08 -16.91 -7.66
C LYS A 218 -15.49 -16.98 -7.08
N LYS A 219 -15.72 -16.39 -5.90
CA LYS A 219 -17.00 -16.51 -5.19
C LYS A 219 -18.13 -15.71 -5.83
N LEU A 220 -17.83 -14.54 -6.39
CA LEU A 220 -18.83 -13.54 -6.79
C LEU A 220 -19.03 -13.42 -8.30
N ILE A 221 -17.98 -13.68 -9.08
CA ILE A 221 -17.97 -13.43 -10.52
C ILE A 221 -17.95 -14.74 -11.28
N SER A 222 -17.16 -15.71 -10.83
CA SER A 222 -17.19 -17.07 -11.37
C SER A 222 -18.41 -17.81 -10.82
N LYS A 223 -19.53 -17.70 -11.51
CA LYS A 223 -20.63 -18.65 -11.34
C LYS A 223 -20.16 -20.00 -11.90
N GLU A 224 -19.94 -20.97 -11.01
CA GLU A 224 -20.09 -22.38 -11.37
C GLU A 224 -21.58 -22.71 -11.46
#